data_AF-A0A947LSH3-F1
#
_entry.id   AF-A0A947LSH3-F1
#
_cell.length_a   1.000
_cell.length_b   1.000
_cell.length_c   1.000
_cell.angle_alpha   90.00
_cell.angle_beta   90.00
_cell.angle_gamma   90.00
#
_symmetry.space_group_name_H-M   'P 1'
#
loop_
_entity.id
_entity.type
_entity.pdbx_description
1 polymer ?
#
loop_
_entity_poly.entity_id
_entity_poly.type
_entity_poly.pdbx_seq_one_letter_code
_entity_poly.pdbx_strand_id
1 'polypeptide(L)'
;MNDLLCTASALASLLALTHWARAVPTRAWGDEAASRQTSPQRAWALVLTTLLIQAAAATMATGWAAGIALVLAAWMVLGWLLVLAMNQWPEASLRWAPRLGWAGTSVCALALGVQVLRLGGTH
;
A
#
# COMPACT_ATOMS: atom_id res chain seq x y z
N MET A 1 -15.13 12.90 -3.70
CA MET A 1 -13.74 12.79 -4.18
C MET A 1 -12.79 12.37 -3.06
N ASN A 2 -12.89 12.98 -1.88
CA ASN A 2 -12.06 12.64 -0.72
C ASN A 2 -12.25 11.18 -0.24
N ASP A 3 -13.48 10.64 -0.22
CA ASP A 3 -13.72 9.25 0.23
C ASP A 3 -13.10 8.19 -0.69
N LEU A 4 -13.08 8.45 -2.00
CA LEU A 4 -12.41 7.59 -2.98
C LEU A 4 -10.89 7.61 -2.79
N LEU A 5 -10.31 8.77 -2.50
CA LEU A 5 -8.88 8.90 -2.19
C LEU A 5 -8.53 8.26 -0.84
N CYS A 6 -9.41 8.36 0.15
CA CYS A 6 -9.22 7.68 1.44
C CYS A 6 -9.27 6.16 1.28
N THR A 7 -10.24 5.63 0.52
CA THR A 7 -10.34 4.20 0.25
C THR A 7 -9.17 3.69 -0.61
N ALA A 8 -8.79 4.45 -1.66
CA ALA A 8 -7.65 4.11 -2.51
C ALA A 8 -6.32 4.14 -1.74
N SER A 9 -6.14 5.13 -0.86
CA SER A 9 -4.96 5.21 0.00
C SER A 9 -4.92 4.03 0.96
N ALA A 10 -6.02 3.69 1.63
CA ALA A 10 -6.09 2.47 2.45
C ALA A 10 -5.74 1.21 1.64
N LEU A 11 -6.30 1.04 0.43
CA LEU A 11 -5.99 -0.10 -0.43
C LEU A 11 -4.51 -0.15 -0.83
N ALA A 12 -3.84 0.97 -1.03
CA ALA A 12 -2.40 1.03 -1.33
C ALA A 12 -1.54 0.40 -0.22
N SER A 13 -2.00 0.43 1.05
CA SER A 13 -1.31 -0.23 2.16
C SER A 13 -1.18 -1.75 1.95
N LEU A 14 -2.08 -2.41 1.20
CA LEU A 14 -1.96 -3.83 0.89
C LEU A 14 -0.72 -4.16 0.05
N LEU A 15 -0.29 -3.24 -0.83
CA LEU A 15 0.92 -3.44 -1.62
C LEU A 15 2.16 -3.41 -0.72
N ALA A 16 2.23 -2.41 0.14
CA ALA A 16 3.31 -2.25 1.09
C ALA A 16 3.35 -3.42 2.09
N LEU A 17 2.20 -3.83 2.64
CA LEU A 17 2.09 -4.99 3.53
C LEU A 17 2.51 -6.31 2.86
N THR A 18 2.11 -6.54 1.61
CA THR A 18 2.50 -7.76 0.88
C THR A 18 3.99 -7.78 0.53
N HIS A 19 4.60 -6.63 0.20
CA HIS A 19 6.04 -6.54 -0.03
C HIS A 19 6.84 -6.66 1.27
N TRP A 20 6.36 -6.06 2.36
CA TRP A 20 6.97 -6.19 3.68
C TRP A 20 6.91 -7.64 4.17
N ALA A 21 5.75 -8.29 4.07
CA ALA A 21 5.59 -9.68 4.48
C ALA A 21 6.43 -10.67 3.64
N ARG A 22 6.75 -10.35 2.37
CA ARG A 22 7.74 -11.10 1.56
C ARG A 22 9.18 -10.85 1.97
N ALA A 23 9.49 -9.64 2.45
CA ALA A 23 10.84 -9.25 2.83
C ALA A 23 11.23 -9.77 4.23
N VAL A 24 10.25 -9.97 5.11
CA VAL A 24 10.46 -10.56 6.42
C VAL A 24 10.35 -12.08 6.30
N PRO A 25 11.40 -12.85 6.62
CA PRO A 25 11.35 -14.32 6.59
C PRO A 25 10.42 -14.81 7.70
N THR A 26 9.13 -14.88 7.39
CA THR A 26 8.14 -15.51 8.26
C THR A 26 7.89 -16.93 7.75
N ARG A 27 8.11 -17.90 8.64
CA ARG A 27 7.97 -19.35 8.37
C ARG A 27 6.60 -19.74 7.80
N ALA A 28 5.60 -18.87 7.93
CA ALA A 28 4.23 -19.05 7.45
C ALA A 28 4.08 -18.97 5.91
N TRP A 29 5.08 -18.44 5.19
CA TRP A 29 4.96 -18.21 3.74
C TRP A 29 5.56 -19.34 2.87
N GLY A 30 6.20 -20.33 3.51
CA GLY A 30 6.89 -21.42 2.82
C GLY A 30 8.22 -20.98 2.22
N ASP A 31 9.25 -21.81 2.38
CA ASP A 31 10.63 -21.51 1.96
C ASP A 31 10.76 -21.26 0.44
N GLU A 32 9.79 -21.71 -0.35
CA GLU A 32 9.75 -21.51 -1.81
C GLU A 32 9.40 -20.08 -2.24
N ALA A 33 8.73 -19.27 -1.41
CA ALA A 33 8.47 -17.85 -1.72
C ALA A 33 9.70 -16.96 -1.47
N ALA A 34 10.58 -17.37 -0.55
CA ALA A 34 11.82 -16.67 -0.22
C ALA A 34 12.88 -16.80 -1.33
N SER A 35 12.84 -17.89 -2.12
CA SER A 35 13.85 -18.19 -3.14
C SER A 35 13.67 -17.41 -4.46
N ARG A 36 12.52 -16.74 -4.65
CA ARG A 36 12.18 -16.09 -5.93
C ARG A 36 12.29 -14.56 -5.95
N GLN A 37 12.57 -13.90 -4.83
CA GLN A 37 12.30 -12.47 -4.69
C GLN A 37 13.54 -11.57 -4.66
N THR A 38 13.41 -10.49 -5.43
CA THR A 38 14.18 -9.25 -5.49
C THR A 38 14.89 -8.87 -4.18
N SER A 39 16.09 -8.29 -4.29
CA SER A 39 16.90 -7.90 -3.11
C SER A 39 16.05 -7.22 -2.03
N PRO A 40 16.26 -7.54 -0.74
CA PRO A 40 15.45 -7.00 0.36
C PRO A 40 15.39 -5.46 0.37
N GLN A 41 16.45 -4.81 -0.14
CA GLN A 41 16.48 -3.37 -0.38
C GLN A 41 15.41 -2.88 -1.36
N ARG A 42 15.16 -3.60 -2.45
CA ARG A 42 14.11 -3.24 -3.44
C ARG A 42 12.71 -3.40 -2.85
N ALA A 43 12.49 -4.44 -2.04
CA ALA A 43 11.23 -4.63 -1.35
C ALA A 43 10.96 -3.48 -0.37
N TRP A 44 11.96 -3.10 0.44
CA TRP A 44 11.86 -1.94 1.32
C TRP A 44 11.69 -0.61 0.59
N ALA A 45 12.38 -0.42 -0.54
CA ALA A 45 12.19 0.76 -1.38
C ALA A 45 10.74 0.89 -1.83
N LEU A 46 10.13 -0.20 -2.34
CA LEU A 46 8.72 -0.20 -2.75
C LEU A 46 7.76 0.10 -1.60
N VAL A 47 8.02 -0.46 -0.41
CA VAL A 47 7.23 -0.18 0.80
C VAL A 47 7.29 1.31 1.17
N LEU A 48 8.48 1.90 1.18
CA LEU A 48 8.66 3.31 1.51
C LEU A 48 8.03 4.22 0.46
N THR A 49 8.21 3.91 -0.83
CA THR A 49 7.63 4.70 -1.92
C THR A 49 6.10 4.67 -1.88
N THR A 50 5.50 3.51 -1.63
CA THR A 50 4.04 3.39 -1.52
C THR A 50 3.49 4.12 -0.30
N LEU A 51 4.15 4.00 0.86
CA LEU A 51 3.79 4.76 2.05
C LEU A 51 3.85 6.28 1.83
N LEU A 52 4.89 6.77 1.14
CA LEU A 52 5.02 8.19 0.81
C LEU A 52 3.88 8.66 -0.10
N ILE A 53 3.58 7.92 -1.17
CA ILE A 53 2.47 8.23 -2.09
C ILE A 53 1.13 8.21 -1.33
N GLN A 54 0.93 7.24 -0.46
CA GLN A 54 -0.28 7.10 0.33
C GLN A 54 -0.47 8.25 1.32
N ALA A 55 0.59 8.60 2.07
CA ALA A 55 0.58 9.69 3.02
C ALA A 55 0.35 11.03 2.32
N ALA A 56 1.02 11.28 1.19
CA ALA A 56 0.79 12.48 0.40
C ALA A 56 -0.67 12.58 -0.07
N ALA A 57 -1.23 11.52 -0.66
CA ALA A 57 -2.62 11.53 -1.12
C ALA A 57 -3.63 11.72 0.04
N ALA A 58 -3.43 11.05 1.18
CA ALA A 58 -4.32 11.13 2.33
C ALA A 58 -4.27 12.52 3.00
N THR A 59 -3.07 13.08 3.17
CA THR A 59 -2.88 14.41 3.76
C THR A 59 -3.43 15.52 2.88
N MET A 60 -3.34 15.40 1.55
CA MET A 60 -3.98 16.34 0.64
C MET A 60 -5.52 16.28 0.71
N ALA A 61 -6.09 15.08 0.91
CA ALA A 61 -7.54 14.90 0.93
C ALA A 61 -8.18 15.31 2.27
N THR A 62 -7.47 15.13 3.40
CA THR A 62 -8.06 15.23 4.75
C THR A 62 -7.30 16.14 5.73
N GLY A 63 -6.15 16.68 5.31
CA GLY A 63 -5.23 17.41 6.17
C GLY A 63 -4.20 16.49 6.85
N TRP A 64 -3.15 17.09 7.41
CA TRP A 64 -1.98 16.36 7.92
C TRP A 64 -2.32 15.35 9.02
N ALA A 65 -3.05 15.77 10.06
CA ALA A 65 -3.36 14.92 11.21
C ALA A 65 -4.26 13.73 10.84
N ALA A 66 -5.34 14.00 10.10
CA ALA A 66 -6.28 12.97 9.66
C ALA A 66 -5.65 12.01 8.63
N GLY A 67 -4.83 12.54 7.72
CA GLY A 67 -4.16 11.73 6.70
C GLY A 67 -3.18 10.72 7.31
N ILE A 68 -2.35 11.15 8.27
CA ILE A 68 -1.41 10.25 8.95
C ILE A 68 -2.17 9.19 9.77
N ALA A 69 -3.19 9.61 10.52
CA ALA A 69 -4.01 8.69 11.31
C ALA A 69 -4.69 7.64 10.43
N LEU A 70 -5.20 8.02 9.26
CA LEU A 70 -5.80 7.11 8.29
C LEU A 70 -4.79 6.08 7.80
N VAL A 71 -3.57 6.49 7.44
CA VAL A 71 -2.53 5.56 6.96
C VAL A 71 -2.16 4.56 8.04
N LEU A 72 -1.96 5.01 9.28
CA LEU A 72 -1.65 4.12 10.41
C LEU A 72 -2.80 3.14 10.71
N ALA A 73 -4.04 3.65 10.74
CA ALA A 73 -5.22 2.82 10.98
C ALA A 73 -5.40 1.79 9.86
N ALA A 74 -5.25 2.19 8.59
CA ALA A 74 -5.32 1.29 7.45
C ALA A 74 -4.23 0.21 7.53
N TRP A 75 -3.01 0.58 7.91
CA TRP A 75 -1.92 -0.38 8.07
C TRP A 75 -2.21 -1.42 9.16
N MET A 76 -2.73 -0.99 10.31
CA MET A 76 -3.10 -1.89 11.41
C MET A 76 -4.24 -2.84 11.02
N VAL A 77 -5.33 -2.28 10.49
CA VAL A 77 -6.54 -3.04 10.13
C VAL A 77 -6.26 -3.99 8.97
N LEU A 78 -5.65 -3.51 7.89
CA LEU A 78 -5.34 -4.35 6.72
C LEU A 78 -4.19 -5.31 6.99
N GLY A 79 -3.23 -4.95 7.84
CA GLY A 79 -2.20 -5.86 8.32
C GLY A 79 -2.81 -7.03 9.08
N TRP A 80 -3.71 -6.75 10.02
CA TRP A 80 -4.45 -7.76 10.75
C TRP A 80 -5.30 -8.65 9.83
N LEU A 81 -6.08 -8.04 8.93
CA LEU A 81 -6.91 -8.77 7.96
C LEU A 81 -6.07 -9.63 7.03
N LEU A 82 -4.91 -9.15 6.59
CA LEU A 82 -3.99 -9.92 5.75
C LEU A 82 -3.47 -11.15 6.49
N VAL A 83 -3.11 -11.02 7.77
CA VAL A 83 -2.70 -12.17 8.59
C VAL A 83 -3.84 -13.19 8.73
N LEU A 84 -5.06 -12.74 9.03
CA LEU A 84 -6.22 -13.63 9.09
C LEU A 84 -6.49 -14.32 7.75
N ALA A 85 -6.45 -13.57 6.65
CA ALA A 85 -6.68 -14.08 5.31
C ALA A 85 -5.60 -15.08 4.88
N MET A 86 -4.34 -14.84 5.27
CA MET A 86 -3.24 -15.78 5.06
C MET A 86 -3.41 -17.09 5.84
N ASN A 87 -3.98 -17.04 7.04
CA ASN A 87 -4.26 -18.23 7.84
C ASN A 87 -5.41 -19.07 7.28
N GLN A 88 -6.40 -18.44 6.64
CA GLN A 88 -7.58 -19.13 6.09
C GLN A 88 -7.38 -19.55 4.62
N TRP A 89 -6.84 -18.66 3.78
CA TRP A 89 -6.72 -18.80 2.33
C TRP A 89 -5.40 -18.22 1.79
N PRO A 90 -4.26 -18.90 1.99
CA PRO A 90 -2.94 -18.38 1.64
C PRO A 90 -2.80 -18.08 0.15
N GLU A 91 -3.20 -19.00 -0.73
CA GLU A 91 -3.02 -18.82 -2.17
C GLU A 91 -3.89 -17.69 -2.78
N ALA A 92 -5.14 -17.57 -2.31
CA ALA A 92 -6.04 -16.54 -2.82
C ALA A 92 -5.60 -15.16 -2.33
N SER A 93 -5.20 -15.05 -1.07
CA SER A 93 -4.71 -13.81 -0.46
C SER A 93 -3.46 -13.29 -1.17
N LEU A 94 -2.50 -14.16 -1.47
CA LEU A 94 -1.27 -13.80 -2.18
C LEU A 94 -1.51 -13.34 -3.62
N ARG A 95 -2.58 -13.82 -4.29
CA ARG A 95 -2.94 -13.41 -5.65
C ARG A 95 -3.66 -12.06 -5.67
N TRP A 96 -4.58 -11.82 -4.74
CA TRP A 96 -5.46 -10.64 -4.77
C TRP A 96 -4.91 -9.43 -4.02
N ALA A 97 -4.21 -9.63 -2.90
CA ALA A 97 -3.63 -8.53 -2.12
C ALA A 97 -2.70 -7.60 -2.93
N PRO A 98 -1.75 -8.09 -3.76
CA PRO A 98 -0.93 -7.19 -4.57
C PRO A 98 -1.72 -6.52 -5.70
N ARG A 99 -2.76 -7.17 -6.24
CA ARG A 99 -3.61 -6.58 -7.30
C ARG A 99 -4.43 -5.40 -6.77
N LEU A 100 -5.04 -5.58 -5.61
CA LEU A 100 -5.77 -4.52 -4.90
C LEU A 100 -4.84 -3.37 -4.49
N GLY A 101 -3.64 -3.72 -4.00
CA GLY A 101 -2.60 -2.75 -3.67
C GLY A 101 -2.16 -1.91 -4.87
N TRP A 102 -1.96 -2.53 -6.04
CA TRP A 102 -1.59 -1.81 -7.26
C TRP A 102 -2.72 -0.89 -7.72
N ALA A 103 -3.97 -1.37 -7.70
CA ALA A 103 -5.13 -0.54 -8.04
C ALA A 103 -5.23 0.72 -7.15
N GLY A 104 -5.08 0.56 -5.83
CA GLY A 104 -5.06 1.68 -4.89
C GLY A 104 -3.91 2.66 -5.15
N THR A 105 -2.71 2.14 -5.36
CA THR A 105 -1.51 2.94 -5.62
C THR A 105 -1.63 3.74 -6.92
N SER A 106 -2.13 3.12 -8.00
CA SER A 106 -2.35 3.78 -9.28
C SER A 106 -3.34 4.94 -9.17
N VAL A 107 -4.43 4.77 -8.42
CA VAL A 107 -5.41 5.84 -8.17
C VAL A 107 -4.78 7.00 -7.38
N CYS A 108 -4.02 6.70 -6.33
CA CYS A 108 -3.32 7.74 -5.56
C CYS A 108 -2.27 8.48 -6.40
N ALA A 109 -1.47 7.76 -7.19
CA ALA A 109 -0.45 8.35 -8.06
C ALA A 109 -1.07 9.23 -9.16
N LEU A 110 -2.17 8.78 -9.77
CA LEU A 110 -2.89 9.54 -10.79
C LEU A 110 -3.51 10.81 -10.21
N ALA A 111 -4.09 10.74 -9.00
CA ALA A 111 -4.62 11.91 -8.31
C ALA A 111 -3.53 12.94 -7.98
N LEU A 112 -2.37 12.49 -7.48
CA LEU A 112 -1.21 13.36 -7.25
C LEU A 112 -0.70 13.97 -8.56
N GLY A 113 -0.58 13.18 -9.64
CA GLY A 113 -0.15 13.66 -10.95
C GLY A 113 -1.07 14.75 -11.52
N VAL A 114 -2.39 14.55 -11.43
CA VAL A 114 -3.37 15.57 -11.84
C VAL A 114 -3.22 16.84 -11.01
N GLN A 115 -2.97 16.72 -9.70
CA GLN A 115 -2.81 17.86 -8.82
C GLN A 115 -1.52 18.64 -9.09
N VAL A 116 -0.41 17.94 -9.38
CA VAL A 116 0.85 18.55 -9.80
C VAL A 116 0.69 19.28 -11.13
N LEU A 117 -0.01 18.67 -12.11
CA LEU A 117 -0.29 19.33 -13.40
C LEU A 117 -1.14 20.59 -13.23
N ARG A 118 -2.11 20.59 -12.32
CA ARG A 118 -2.92 21.77 -12.00
C ARG A 118 -2.09 22.90 -11.40
N LEU A 119 -1.11 22.58 -10.55
CA LEU A 119 -0.19 23.56 -9.94
C LEU A 119 0.89 24.02 -10.92
N GLY A 120 1.29 23.19 -11.87
CA GLY A 120 2.29 23.52 -12.90
C GLY A 120 1.72 24.30 -14.09
N GLY A 121 0.42 24.17 -14.37
CA GLY A 121 -0.27 24.91 -15.45
C GLY A 121 -0.65 26.35 -15.11
N THR A 122 -0.36 26.82 -13.89
CA THR A 122 -0.59 28.21 -13.46
C THR A 122 0.65 29.10 -13.59
N HIS A 123 1.63 28.72 -14.41
CA HIS A 123 2.83 29.51 -14.71
C HIS A 123 2.97 29.78 -16.21
#